data_AF-A0AA96XFU2-F1
#
_entry.id   AF-A0AA96XFU2-F1
#
_cell.length_a   1.000
_cell.length_b   1.000
_cell.length_c   1.000
_cell.angle_alpha   90.00
_cell.angle_beta   90.00
_cell.angle_gamma   90.00
#
_symmetry.space_group_name_H-M   'P 1'
#
loop_
_entity.id
_entity.type
_entity.pdbx_description
1 polymer ?
#
loop_
_entity_poly.entity_id
_entity_poly.type
_entity_poly.pdbx_seq_one_letter_code
_entity_poly.pdbx_strand_id
1 'polypeptide(L)'
;MYEITLLEPWEMMAGAPMASEFYTACERLLPEVEARHRRRWLKYTQAVLESRPLAEVFMLAVDALQSDLPTTRVLRQRLALLVERFTG
;
A
#
# COMPACT_ATOMS: atom_id res chain seq x y z
N MET A 1 3.21 -0.08 -10.61
CA MET A 1 3.61 -0.76 -9.35
C MET A 1 2.40 -0.87 -8.42
N TYR A 2 1.86 0.26 -7.95
CA TYR A 2 0.71 0.27 -7.03
C TYR A 2 -0.61 -0.29 -7.58
N GLU A 3 -0.80 -0.32 -8.89
CA GLU A 3 -1.92 -1.04 -9.49
C GLU A 3 -1.94 -2.51 -9.04
N ILE A 4 -0.80 -3.18 -9.16
CA ILE A 4 -0.63 -4.62 -8.88
C ILE A 4 -0.49 -4.88 -7.37
N THR A 5 0.23 -4.02 -6.64
CA THR A 5 0.57 -4.29 -5.23
C THR A 5 -0.49 -3.80 -4.24
N LEU A 6 -1.40 -2.92 -4.67
CA LEU A 6 -2.39 -2.30 -3.80
C LEU A 6 -3.81 -2.37 -4.39
N LEU A 7 -4.03 -1.84 -5.60
CA LEU A 7 -5.38 -1.62 -6.11
C LEU A 7 -6.08 -2.91 -6.54
N GLU A 8 -5.40 -3.79 -7.30
CA GLU A 8 -5.94 -5.09 -7.73
C GLU A 8 -6.26 -6.00 -6.52
N PRO A 9 -5.36 -6.20 -5.53
CA PRO A 9 -5.70 -6.94 -4.31
C PRO A 9 -6.87 -6.31 -3.56
N TRP A 10 -6.89 -4.98 -3.46
CA TRP A 10 -7.95 -4.28 -2.75
C TRP A 10 -9.31 -4.45 -3.40
N GLU A 11 -9.39 -4.47 -4.72
CA GLU A 11 -10.65 -4.70 -5.44
C GLU A 11 -11.26 -6.07 -5.11
N MET A 12 -10.43 -7.09 -4.92
CA MET A 12 -10.89 -8.42 -4.50
C MET A 12 -11.29 -8.46 -3.01
N MET A 13 -10.61 -7.69 -2.16
CA MET A 13 -10.76 -7.78 -0.70
C MET A 13 -11.77 -6.81 -0.11
N ALA A 14 -11.96 -5.62 -0.67
CA ALA A 14 -12.73 -4.54 -0.04
C ALA A 14 -14.21 -4.90 0.22
N GLY A 15 -14.76 -5.84 -0.55
CA GLY A 15 -16.11 -6.37 -0.36
C GLY A 15 -16.17 -7.70 0.41
N ALA A 16 -15.03 -8.27 0.78
CA ALA A 16 -14.96 -9.54 1.49
C ALA A 16 -15.21 -9.35 3.00
N PRO A 17 -15.82 -10.33 3.67
CA PRO A 17 -15.86 -10.35 5.13
C PRO A 17 -14.45 -10.23 5.71
N MET A 18 -14.31 -9.44 6.78
CA MET A 18 -13.05 -9.27 7.51
C MET A 18 -11.91 -8.64 6.69
N ALA A 19 -12.21 -7.88 5.62
CA ALA A 19 -11.21 -7.15 4.83
C ALA A 19 -10.27 -6.29 5.69
N SER A 20 -10.81 -5.68 6.77
CA SER A 20 -10.07 -4.89 7.75
C SER A 20 -9.01 -5.69 8.53
N GLU A 21 -9.17 -7.01 8.63
CA GLU A 21 -8.28 -7.87 9.42
C GLU A 21 -7.20 -8.55 8.57
N PHE A 22 -7.33 -8.49 7.23
CA PHE A 22 -6.49 -9.26 6.32
C PHE A 22 -5.00 -8.99 6.51
N TYR A 23 -4.57 -7.72 6.47
CA TYR A 23 -3.16 -7.37 6.60
C TYR A 23 -2.60 -7.72 7.98
N THR A 24 -3.36 -7.51 9.05
CA THR A 24 -2.98 -7.93 10.41
C THR A 24 -2.85 -9.46 10.51
N ALA A 25 -3.73 -10.20 9.83
CA ALA A 25 -3.64 -11.66 9.78
C ALA A 25 -2.39 -12.12 8.99
N CYS A 26 -2.07 -11.48 7.86
CA CYS A 26 -0.86 -11.75 7.08
C CYS A 26 0.42 -11.48 7.90
N GLU A 27 0.50 -10.36 8.61
CA GLU A 27 1.64 -10.03 9.47
C GLU A 27 1.86 -11.09 10.56
N ARG A 28 0.77 -11.63 11.14
CA ARG A 28 0.84 -12.66 12.17
C ARG A 28 1.18 -14.05 11.61
N LEU A 29 0.55 -14.45 10.51
CA LEU A 29 0.62 -15.82 9.99
C LEU A 29 1.84 -16.03 9.07
N LEU A 30 2.27 -14.99 8.36
CA LEU A 30 3.30 -15.05 7.33
C LEU A 30 4.34 -13.92 7.48
N PRO A 31 4.94 -13.74 8.68
CA PRO A 31 5.80 -12.58 8.99
C PRO A 31 7.01 -12.45 8.05
N GLU A 32 7.60 -13.57 7.61
CA GLU A 32 8.74 -13.54 6.68
C GLU A 32 8.33 -13.09 5.26
N VAL A 33 7.12 -13.45 4.84
CA VAL A 33 6.55 -13.05 3.55
C VAL A 33 6.27 -11.55 3.57
N GLU A 34 5.63 -11.06 4.63
CA GLU A 34 5.36 -9.64 4.83
C GLU A 34 6.66 -8.81 4.90
N ALA A 35 7.65 -9.26 5.68
CA ALA A 35 8.94 -8.58 5.75
C ALA A 35 9.64 -8.52 4.38
N ARG A 36 9.58 -9.61 3.60
CA ARG A 36 10.11 -9.65 2.24
C ARG A 36 9.33 -8.73 1.29
N HIS A 37 8.01 -8.70 1.40
CA HIS A 37 7.14 -7.82 0.63
C HIS A 37 7.48 -6.35 0.91
N ARG A 38 7.51 -5.95 2.19
CA ARG A 38 7.86 -4.58 2.62
C ARG A 38 9.24 -4.14 2.15
N ARG A 39 10.26 -5.02 2.22
CA ARG A 39 11.61 -4.74 1.68
C ARG A 39 11.62 -4.50 0.16
N ARG A 40 10.89 -5.32 -0.60
CA ARG A 40 10.79 -5.15 -2.06
C ARG A 40 10.04 -3.87 -2.41
N TRP A 41 8.96 -3.60 -1.69
CA TRP A 41 8.17 -2.40 -1.86
C TRP A 41 9.01 -1.15 -1.62
N LEU A 42 9.74 -1.07 -0.50
CA LEU A 42 10.69 0.02 -0.23
C LEU A 42 11.71 0.20 -1.34
N LYS A 43 12.32 -0.90 -1.82
CA LYS A 43 13.28 -0.86 -2.93
C LYS A 43 12.68 -0.21 -4.18
N TYR A 44 11.45 -0.58 -4.56
CA TYR A 44 10.80 -0.03 -5.76
C TYR A 44 10.37 1.42 -5.56
N THR A 45 9.80 1.77 -4.41
CA THR A 45 9.38 3.14 -4.10
C THR A 45 10.59 4.08 -4.05
N GLN A 46 11.68 3.65 -3.40
CA GLN A 46 12.92 4.41 -3.33
C GLN A 46 13.54 4.61 -4.73
N ALA A 47 13.41 3.64 -5.63
CA ALA A 47 13.91 3.79 -7.00
C ALA A 47 13.14 4.84 -7.82
N VAL A 48 11.88 5.14 -7.45
CA VAL A 48 11.06 6.17 -8.11
C VAL A 48 11.26 7.54 -7.46
N LEU A 49 11.32 7.58 -6.14
CA LEU A 49 11.39 8.83 -5.37
C LEU A 49 12.83 9.32 -5.12
N GLU A 50 13.83 8.50 -5.49
CA GLU A 50 15.27 8.76 -5.35
C GLU A 50 15.73 9.13 -3.93
N SER A 51 14.87 8.93 -2.93
CA SER A 51 15.08 9.32 -1.54
C SER A 51 14.45 8.29 -0.62
N ARG A 52 15.28 7.69 0.25
CA ARG A 52 14.81 6.69 1.20
C ARG A 52 13.84 7.28 2.25
N PRO A 53 14.14 8.42 2.90
CA PRO A 53 13.18 9.01 3.84
C PRO A 53 11.84 9.35 3.17
N LEU A 54 11.88 9.86 1.93
CA LEU A 54 10.68 10.19 1.17
C LEU A 54 9.87 8.92 0.85
N ALA A 55 10.53 7.83 0.45
CA ALA A 55 9.90 6.54 0.22
C ALA A 55 9.28 5.93 1.47
N GLU A 56 9.93 6.03 2.62
CA GLU A 56 9.40 5.56 3.90
C GLU A 56 8.12 6.32 4.28
N VAL A 57 8.13 7.66 4.17
CA VAL A 57 6.93 8.48 4.42
C VAL A 57 5.82 8.20 3.41
N PHE A 58 6.15 8.06 2.13
CA PHE A 58 5.18 7.71 1.10
C PHE A 58 4.49 6.37 1.40
N MET A 59 5.27 5.35 1.77
CA MET A 59 4.72 4.03 2.11
C MET A 59 3.80 4.09 3.33
N LEU A 60 4.17 4.83 4.38
CA LEU A 60 3.29 5.03 5.55
C LEU A 60 1.97 5.70 5.14
N ALA A 61 2.02 6.70 4.27
CA ALA A 61 0.82 7.36 3.78
C ALA A 61 -0.05 6.41 2.94
N VAL A 62 0.55 5.54 2.12
CA VAL A 62 -0.17 4.52 1.35
C VAL A 62 -0.84 3.49 2.24
N ASP A 63 -0.15 2.96 3.26
CA ASP A 63 -0.71 1.99 4.21
C ASP A 63 -1.95 2.56 4.92
N ALA A 64 -1.92 3.85 5.26
CA ALA A 64 -3.03 4.53 5.91
C ALA A 64 -4.27 4.72 5.00
N LEU A 65 -4.13 4.66 3.67
CA LEU A 65 -5.25 4.93 2.74
C LEU A 65 -6.40 3.92 2.84
N GLN A 66 -6.13 2.72 3.34
CA GLN A 66 -7.11 1.62 3.45
C GLN A 66 -7.84 1.60 4.80
N SER A 67 -7.43 2.44 5.76
CA SER A 67 -7.87 2.39 7.17
C SER A 67 -9.38 2.61 7.37
N ASP A 68 -10.04 3.34 6.48
CA ASP A 68 -11.48 3.61 6.49
C ASP A 68 -12.26 2.73 5.49
N LEU A 69 -11.64 1.64 5.01
CA LEU A 69 -12.22 0.69 4.05
C LEU A 69 -12.84 1.37 2.81
N PRO A 70 -12.09 2.20 2.07
CA PRO A 70 -12.65 2.95 0.94
C PRO A 70 -12.99 2.02 -0.23
N THR A 71 -13.91 2.46 -1.09
CA THR A 71 -14.06 1.85 -2.42
C THR A 71 -12.76 1.94 -3.22
N THR A 72 -12.50 0.99 -4.11
CA THR A 72 -11.32 0.99 -5.01
C THR A 72 -11.18 2.31 -5.78
N ARG A 73 -12.31 2.91 -6.19
CA ARG A 73 -12.33 4.23 -6.86
C ARG A 73 -11.74 5.33 -5.96
N VAL A 74 -12.18 5.40 -4.70
CA VAL A 74 -11.68 6.38 -3.73
C VAL A 74 -10.21 6.12 -3.39
N LEU A 75 -9.83 4.86 -3.21
CA LEU A 75 -8.43 4.49 -2.96
C LEU A 75 -7.50 4.92 -4.11
N ARG A 76 -7.91 4.66 -5.36
CA ARG A 76 -7.16 5.09 -6.57
C ARG A 76 -7.00 6.61 -6.63
N GLN A 77 -8.05 7.36 -6.32
CA GLN A 77 -7.98 8.83 -6.27
C GLN A 77 -7.01 9.34 -5.20
N ARG A 78 -7.08 8.78 -3.97
CA ARG A 78 -6.17 9.15 -2.88
C ARG A 78 -4.72 8.81 -3.19
N LEU A 79 -4.48 7.64 -3.78
CA LEU A 79 -3.15 7.24 -4.23
C LEU A 79 -2.59 8.20 -5.28
N ALA A 80 -3.40 8.61 -6.26
CA ALA A 80 -2.97 9.57 -7.29
C ALA A 80 -2.54 10.91 -6.66
N LEU A 81 -3.27 11.40 -5.65
CA LEU A 81 -2.88 12.60 -4.89
C LEU A 81 -1.54 12.42 -4.17
N LEU A 82 -1.30 11.28 -3.53
CA LEU A 82 0.01 11.02 -2.91
C LEU A 82 1.11 10.97 -3.96
N VAL A 83 0.90 10.29 -5.09
CA VAL A 83 1.89 10.21 -6.17
C VAL A 83 2.25 11.62 -6.64
N GLU A 84 1.26 12.44 -7.00
CA GLU A 84 1.46 13.83 -7.42
C GLU A 84 2.26 14.64 -6.39
N ARG A 85 1.98 14.47 -5.09
CA ARG A 85 2.65 15.21 -4.02
C ARG A 85 4.07 14.78 -3.73
N PHE A 86 4.44 13.54 -4.02
CA PHE A 86 5.76 13.01 -3.69
C PHE A 86 6.69 12.89 -4.89
N THR A 87 6.16 12.92 -6.12
CA THR A 87 6.97 12.96 -7.35
C THR A 87 7.15 14.37 -7.92
N GLY A 88 6.42 15.36 -7.40
CA GLY A 88 6.44 16.75 -7.83
C GLY A 88 7.48 17.61 -7.11
#